data_AF-A0A3A8PCE4-F1
#
_entry.id   AF-A0A3A8PCE4-F1
#
_cell.length_a   1.000
_cell.length_b   1.000
_cell.length_c   1.000
_cell.angle_alpha   90.00
_cell.angle_beta   90.00
_cell.angle_gamma   90.00
#
_symmetry.space_group_name_H-M   'P 1'
#
loop_
_entity.id
_entity.type
_entity.pdbx_description
1 polymer ?
#
loop_
_entity_poly.entity_id
_entity_poly.type
_entity_poly.pdbx_seq_one_letter_code
_entity_poly.pdbx_strand_id
1 'polypeptide(L)'
;MRCSWLGLLAAVWAVSARADEVWVFAAVSTTEALQALAPAFQQETGHRVRFAFGASSDLSRQVVAGAPADAFLSADEAKLDAVERAGLVQAGSRVEVASNRLVVIVPAASRAEVVGPAGLKGLRRVALAEPAAVPAGVYAKAW
;
A
#
# COMPACT_ATOMS: atom_id res chain seq x y z
N MET A 1 -17.34 21.83 68.61
CA MET A 1 -17.68 22.16 67.20
C MET A 1 -16.67 21.42 66.33
N ARG A 2 -17.09 20.36 65.62
CA ARG A 2 -16.19 19.46 64.87
C ARG A 2 -16.28 19.83 63.39
N CYS A 3 -15.23 20.43 62.83
CA CYS A 3 -15.10 20.66 61.39
C CYS A 3 -14.71 19.33 60.71
N SER A 4 -15.62 18.76 59.94
CA SER A 4 -15.32 17.64 59.04
C SER A 4 -14.84 18.20 57.70
N TRP A 5 -13.58 17.95 57.36
CA TRP A 5 -13.04 18.19 56.02
C TRP A 5 -13.61 17.15 55.05
N LEU A 6 -14.38 17.60 54.05
CA LEU A 6 -14.72 16.78 52.88
C LEU A 6 -13.48 16.66 51.98
N GLY A 7 -12.94 15.45 51.89
CA GLY A 7 -11.90 15.10 50.91
C GLY A 7 -12.48 15.07 49.49
N LEU A 8 -11.92 15.89 48.61
CA LEU A 8 -12.23 15.90 47.18
C LEU A 8 -11.43 14.78 46.50
N LEU A 9 -12.07 13.65 46.17
CA LEU A 9 -11.47 12.59 45.36
C LEU A 9 -11.49 13.01 43.89
N ALA A 10 -10.35 13.47 43.37
CA ALA A 10 -10.14 13.67 41.94
C ALA A 10 -10.02 12.30 41.24
N ALA A 11 -11.04 11.90 40.50
CA ALA A 11 -10.99 10.73 39.63
C ALA A 11 -10.07 11.02 38.44
N VAL A 12 -8.87 10.44 38.46
CA VAL A 12 -7.97 10.41 37.32
C VAL A 12 -8.56 9.44 36.30
N TRP A 13 -9.23 9.98 35.27
CA TRP A 13 -9.62 9.21 34.10
C TRP A 13 -8.36 8.88 33.31
N ALA A 14 -7.83 7.68 33.50
CA ALA A 14 -6.77 7.16 32.64
C ALA A 14 -7.38 6.95 31.25
N VAL A 15 -7.04 7.83 30.31
CA VAL A 15 -7.31 7.62 28.89
C VAL A 15 -6.42 6.44 28.47
N SER A 16 -7.00 5.26 28.38
CA SER A 16 -6.31 4.11 27.80
C SER A 16 -6.12 4.41 26.31
N ALA A 17 -4.88 4.68 25.90
CA ALA A 17 -4.53 4.75 24.49
C ALA A 17 -4.84 3.38 23.86
N ARG A 18 -5.91 3.31 23.06
CA ARG A 18 -6.20 2.13 22.27
C ARG A 18 -5.29 2.13 21.06
N ALA A 19 -4.59 1.02 20.86
CA ALA A 19 -3.93 0.73 19.60
C ALA A 19 -5.00 0.60 18.50
N ASP A 20 -5.16 1.65 17.70
CA ASP A 20 -6.02 1.59 16.52
C ASP A 20 -5.42 0.70 15.43
N GLU A 21 -6.30 0.03 14.66
CA GLU A 21 -5.91 -0.70 13.46
C GLU A 21 -5.96 0.25 12.25
N VAL A 22 -4.89 0.28 11.47
CA VAL A 22 -4.77 1.10 10.25
C VAL A 22 -4.83 0.19 9.04
N TRP A 23 -5.80 0.40 8.15
CA TRP A 23 -5.96 -0.33 6.90
C TRP A 23 -5.17 0.31 5.77
N VAL A 24 -4.18 -0.41 5.26
CA VAL A 24 -3.33 0.01 4.16
C VAL A 24 -3.61 -0.85 2.94
N PHE A 25 -4.16 -0.22 1.90
CA PHE A 25 -4.37 -0.84 0.59
C PHE A 25 -3.11 -0.61 -0.22
N ALA A 26 -2.36 -1.66 -0.54
CA ALA A 26 -1.02 -1.51 -1.12
C ALA A 26 -0.83 -2.37 -2.37
N ALA A 27 -0.10 -1.82 -3.33
CA ALA A 27 0.35 -2.53 -4.52
C ALA A 27 1.08 -3.83 -4.13
N VAL A 28 0.75 -4.94 -4.78
CA VAL A 28 1.32 -6.25 -4.46
C VAL A 28 2.85 -6.30 -4.55
N SER A 29 3.47 -5.43 -5.37
CA SER A 29 4.93 -5.32 -5.49
C SER A 29 5.63 -4.77 -4.24
N THR A 30 4.89 -4.28 -3.24
CA THR A 30 5.45 -3.74 -1.99
C THR A 30 5.17 -4.66 -0.79
N THR A 31 4.67 -5.88 -1.02
CA THR A 31 4.22 -6.81 0.03
C THR A 31 5.32 -7.07 1.05
N GLU A 32 6.47 -7.54 0.59
CA GLU A 32 7.59 -7.95 1.45
C GLU A 32 8.15 -6.76 2.21
N ALA A 33 8.30 -5.61 1.54
CA ALA A 33 8.81 -4.38 2.15
C ALA A 33 7.89 -3.89 3.29
N LEU A 34 6.58 -3.81 3.05
CA LEU A 34 5.63 -3.36 4.05
C LEU A 34 5.46 -4.36 5.20
N GLN A 35 5.48 -5.66 4.92
CA GLN A 35 5.45 -6.70 5.96
C GLN A 35 6.69 -6.62 6.86
N ALA A 36 7.87 -6.33 6.31
CA ALA A 36 9.09 -6.16 7.08
C ALA A 36 9.06 -4.91 7.97
N LEU A 37 8.38 -3.83 7.54
CA LEU A 37 8.27 -2.58 8.30
C LEU A 37 7.18 -2.61 9.39
N ALA A 38 6.15 -3.44 9.23
CA ALA A 38 4.99 -3.45 10.12
C ALA A 38 5.32 -3.69 11.61
N PRO A 39 6.25 -4.60 11.99
CA PRO A 39 6.62 -4.78 13.40
C PRO A 39 7.26 -3.53 14.00
N ALA A 40 8.14 -2.86 13.26
CA ALA A 40 8.79 -1.64 13.71
C ALA A 40 7.77 -0.51 13.90
N PHE A 41 6.87 -0.32 12.93
CA PHE A 41 5.77 0.64 13.04
C PHE A 41 4.90 0.38 14.28
N GLN A 42 4.56 -0.89 14.55
CA GLN A 42 3.76 -1.24 15.72
C GLN A 42 4.52 -1.01 17.03
N GLN A 43 5.83 -1.27 17.09
CA GLN A 43 6.65 -1.00 18.26
C GLN A 43 6.78 0.50 18.54
N GLU A 44 6.95 1.31 17.50
CA GLU A 44 7.15 2.76 17.62
C GLU A 44 5.87 3.51 17.96
N THR A 45 4.75 3.12 17.35
CA THR A 45 3.49 3.88 17.44
C THR A 45 2.45 3.23 18.36
N GLY A 46 2.58 1.93 18.64
CA GLY A 46 1.54 1.13 19.29
C GLY A 46 0.40 0.73 18.35
N HIS A 47 0.29 1.29 17.14
CA HIS A 47 -0.78 0.98 16.18
C HIS A 47 -0.48 -0.27 15.36
N ARG A 48 -1.53 -1.03 15.00
CA ARG A 48 -1.38 -2.23 14.18
C ARG A 48 -1.77 -1.94 12.75
N VAL A 49 -0.93 -2.35 11.79
CA VAL A 49 -1.27 -2.25 10.37
C VAL A 49 -1.97 -3.51 9.89
N ARG A 50 -3.07 -3.33 9.16
CA ARG A 50 -3.76 -4.34 8.36
C ARG A 50 -3.54 -4.03 6.89
N PHE A 51 -3.08 -5.01 6.12
CA PHE A 51 -2.80 -4.82 4.70
C PHE A 51 -3.86 -5.49 3.83
N ALA A 52 -4.29 -4.79 2.78
CA ALA A 52 -4.91 -5.38 1.62
C ALA A 52 -3.94 -5.24 0.44
N PHE A 53 -3.34 -6.36 0.03
CA PHE A 53 -2.43 -6.40 -1.11
C PHE A 53 -3.16 -6.79 -2.40
N GLY A 54 -2.83 -6.12 -3.50
CA GLY A 54 -3.43 -6.41 -4.80
C GLY A 54 -2.87 -5.55 -5.91
N ALA A 55 -3.43 -5.71 -7.11
CA ALA A 55 -3.16 -4.77 -8.19
C ALA A 55 -3.70 -3.39 -7.80
N SER A 56 -2.90 -2.33 -7.97
CA SER A 56 -3.34 -0.97 -7.65
C SER A 56 -4.62 -0.58 -8.39
N SER A 57 -4.85 -1.13 -9.59
CA SER A 57 -6.10 -0.95 -10.35
C SER A 57 -7.33 -1.45 -9.62
N ASP A 58 -7.22 -2.59 -8.93
CA ASP A 58 -8.35 -3.24 -8.27
C ASP A 58 -8.59 -2.58 -6.92
N LEU A 59 -7.51 -2.32 -6.18
CA LEU A 59 -7.55 -1.62 -4.92
C LEU A 59 -8.10 -0.20 -5.10
N SER A 60 -7.70 0.55 -6.13
CA SER A 60 -8.25 1.90 -6.37
C SER A 60 -9.76 1.85 -6.63
N ARG A 61 -10.25 0.83 -7.37
CA ARG A 61 -11.70 0.64 -7.58
C ARG A 61 -12.41 0.32 -6.26
N GLN A 62 -11.79 -0.49 -5.39
CA GLN A 62 -12.35 -0.80 -4.07
C GLN A 62 -12.40 0.44 -3.17
N VAL A 63 -11.33 1.24 -3.14
CA VAL A 63 -11.29 2.51 -2.38
C VAL A 63 -12.38 3.45 -2.88
N VAL A 64 -12.49 3.65 -4.19
CA VAL A 64 -13.55 4.48 -4.80
C VAL A 64 -14.95 3.93 -4.51
N ALA A 65 -15.09 2.60 -4.38
CA ALA A 65 -16.34 1.95 -4.00
C ALA A 65 -16.63 1.99 -2.48
N GLY A 66 -15.80 2.66 -1.68
CA GLY A 66 -16.01 2.85 -0.24
C GLY A 66 -15.38 1.78 0.66
N ALA A 67 -14.40 1.02 0.16
CA ALA A 67 -13.60 0.16 1.03
C ALA A 67 -12.85 1.00 2.08
N PRO A 68 -12.72 0.54 3.33
CA PRO A 68 -12.20 1.33 4.45
C PRO A 68 -10.66 1.38 4.44
N ALA A 69 -10.07 2.01 3.42
CA ALA A 69 -8.62 2.22 3.37
C ALA A 69 -8.25 3.54 4.05
N ASP A 70 -7.41 3.48 5.07
CA ASP A 70 -6.83 4.65 5.74
C ASP A 70 -5.64 5.21 4.94
N ALA A 71 -4.91 4.32 4.25
CA ALA A 71 -3.87 4.70 3.31
C ALA A 71 -3.92 3.84 2.04
N PHE A 72 -3.58 4.46 0.91
CA PHE A 72 -3.47 3.78 -0.39
C PHE A 72 -2.08 3.97 -0.98
N LEU A 73 -1.36 2.88 -1.19
CA LEU A 73 -0.05 2.84 -1.83
C LEU A 73 -0.17 2.21 -3.23
N SER A 74 -0.12 3.06 -4.26
CA SER A 74 -0.20 2.62 -5.66
C SER A 74 1.19 2.40 -6.28
N ALA A 75 1.25 1.54 -7.28
CA ALA A 75 2.43 1.37 -8.14
C ALA A 75 2.43 2.29 -9.37
N ASP A 76 1.39 3.10 -9.56
CA ASP A 76 1.36 4.19 -10.55
C ASP A 76 0.61 5.43 -10.02
N GLU A 77 0.88 6.57 -10.65
CA GLU A 77 0.17 7.83 -10.38
C GLU A 77 -1.27 7.79 -10.86
N ALA A 78 -1.56 7.13 -11.99
CA ALA A 78 -2.89 7.14 -12.61
C ALA A 78 -3.98 6.56 -11.69
N LYS A 79 -3.67 5.55 -10.86
CA LYS A 79 -4.62 5.00 -9.88
C LYS A 79 -4.75 5.90 -8.66
N LEU A 80 -3.68 6.56 -8.22
CA LEU A 80 -3.75 7.58 -7.18
C LEU A 80 -4.63 8.76 -7.63
N ASP A 81 -4.42 9.24 -8.86
CA ASP A 81 -5.24 10.29 -9.47
C ASP A 81 -6.72 9.92 -9.50
N ALA A 82 -7.06 8.65 -9.73
CA ALA A 82 -8.45 8.18 -9.72
C ALA A 82 -9.08 8.27 -8.33
N VAL A 83 -8.34 7.92 -7.27
CA VAL A 83 -8.80 8.04 -5.88
C VAL A 83 -8.89 9.51 -5.46
N GLU A 84 -7.93 10.33 -5.88
CA GLU A 84 -7.91 11.78 -5.62
C GLU A 84 -9.08 12.49 -6.33
N ARG A 85 -9.33 12.18 -7.61
CA ARG A 85 -10.48 12.70 -8.36
C ARG A 85 -11.83 12.29 -7.77
N ALA A 86 -11.88 11.20 -7.02
CA ALA A 86 -13.07 10.79 -6.27
C ALA A 86 -13.25 11.56 -4.95
N GLY A 87 -12.33 12.46 -4.59
CA GLY A 87 -12.39 13.26 -3.35
C GLY A 87 -12.04 12.47 -2.09
N LEU A 88 -11.36 11.32 -2.24
CA LEU A 88 -11.04 10.40 -1.14
C LEU A 88 -9.61 10.56 -0.60
N VAL A 89 -8.84 11.52 -1.13
CA VAL A 89 -7.48 11.82 -0.68
C VAL A 89 -7.50 13.12 0.11
N GLN A 90 -6.95 13.08 1.32
CA GLN A 90 -6.76 14.29 2.12
C GLN A 90 -5.79 15.25 1.40
N ALA A 91 -6.17 16.52 1.29
CA ALA A 91 -5.33 17.53 0.64
C ALA A 91 -3.93 17.58 1.28
N GLY A 92 -2.89 17.50 0.44
CA GLY A 92 -1.49 17.54 0.85
C GLY A 92 -0.92 16.24 1.44
N SER A 93 -1.67 15.14 1.48
CA SER A 93 -1.16 13.85 1.99
C SER A 93 -0.50 12.97 0.93
N ARG A 94 -0.70 13.27 -0.35
CA ARG A 94 -0.08 12.54 -1.47
C ARG A 94 1.42 12.79 -1.50
N VAL A 95 2.19 11.71 -1.44
CA VAL A 95 3.66 11.74 -1.48
C VAL A 95 4.21 10.60 -2.34
N GLU A 96 5.32 10.87 -3.03
CA GLU A 96 6.11 9.83 -3.69
C GLU A 96 7.04 9.17 -2.68
N VAL A 97 6.92 7.86 -2.49
CA VAL A 97 7.69 7.13 -1.48
C VAL A 97 8.73 6.17 -2.08
N ALA A 98 8.56 5.81 -3.35
CA ALA A 98 9.41 4.85 -4.03
C ALA A 98 9.35 5.03 -5.55
N SER A 99 10.39 4.53 -6.22
CA SER A 99 10.42 4.35 -7.67
C SER A 99 10.84 2.92 -7.99
N ASN A 100 10.62 2.47 -9.23
CA ASN A 100 10.95 1.11 -9.65
C ASN A 100 11.38 1.08 -11.11
N ARG A 101 11.95 -0.05 -11.55
CA ARG A 101 12.33 -0.33 -12.93
C ARG A 101 11.64 -1.58 -13.43
N LEU A 102 11.07 -1.51 -14.62
CA LEU A 102 10.53 -2.69 -15.29
C LEU A 102 11.70 -3.57 -15.80
N VAL A 103 11.64 -4.86 -15.52
CA VAL A 103 12.64 -5.84 -15.93
C VAL A 103 11.97 -7.09 -16.51
N VAL A 104 12.68 -7.79 -17.38
CA VAL A 104 12.32 -9.14 -17.79
C VAL A 104 13.06 -10.12 -16.90
N ILE A 105 12.33 -11.08 -16.33
CA ILE A 105 12.92 -12.18 -15.55
C ILE A 105 12.71 -13.50 -16.27
N VAL A 106 13.65 -14.41 -16.07
CA VAL A 106 13.56 -15.81 -16.51
C VAL A 106 13.74 -16.72 -15.29
N PRO A 107 13.26 -17.98 -15.34
CA PRO A 107 13.54 -18.94 -14.28
C PRO A 107 15.05 -19.06 -14.03
N ALA A 108 15.48 -19.21 -12.79
CA ALA A 108 16.91 -19.26 -12.44
C ALA A 108 17.68 -20.40 -13.15
N ALA A 109 17.01 -21.51 -13.46
CA ALA A 109 17.59 -22.63 -14.21
C ALA A 109 17.56 -22.44 -15.75
N SER A 110 16.98 -21.34 -16.24
CA SER A 110 16.90 -21.04 -17.66
C SER A 110 18.25 -20.62 -18.22
N ARG A 111 18.57 -21.07 -19.44
CA ARG A 111 19.70 -20.57 -20.22
C ARG A 111 19.30 -19.50 -21.24
N ALA A 112 18.05 -19.03 -21.17
CA ALA A 112 17.57 -18.01 -22.09
C ALA A 112 18.23 -16.67 -21.78
N GLU A 113 18.93 -16.12 -22.77
CA GLU A 113 19.44 -14.75 -22.71
C GLU A 113 18.43 -13.82 -23.37
N VAL A 114 17.70 -13.06 -22.56
CA VAL A 114 16.75 -12.05 -23.04
C VAL A 114 17.37 -10.68 -22.86
N VAL A 115 17.90 -10.13 -23.96
CA VAL A 115 18.47 -8.78 -23.99
C VAL A 115 17.59 -7.88 -24.84
N GLY A 116 17.00 -6.87 -24.18
CA GLY A 116 16.11 -5.91 -24.83
C GLY A 116 14.83 -6.54 -25.43
N PRO A 117 14.00 -5.72 -26.09
CA PRO A 117 12.73 -6.19 -26.66
C PRO A 117 12.92 -7.25 -27.76
N ALA A 118 14.03 -7.19 -28.51
CA ALA A 118 14.33 -8.16 -29.56
C ALA A 118 14.49 -9.58 -28.99
N GLY A 119 15.04 -9.73 -27.78
CA GLY A 119 15.17 -11.02 -27.10
C GLY A 119 13.85 -11.66 -26.69
N LEU A 120 12.74 -10.92 -26.72
CA LEU A 120 11.39 -11.47 -26.51
C LEU A 120 10.84 -12.16 -27.76
N LYS A 121 11.38 -11.86 -28.94
CA LYS A 121 10.93 -12.47 -30.20
C LYS A 121 11.27 -13.96 -30.21
N GLY A 122 10.30 -14.79 -30.58
CA GLY A 122 10.48 -16.25 -30.64
C GLY A 122 10.20 -16.98 -29.32
N LEU A 123 9.94 -16.26 -28.22
CA LEU A 123 9.41 -16.87 -27.01
C LEU A 123 7.98 -17.37 -27.26
N ARG A 124 7.69 -18.61 -26.87
CA ARG A 124 6.35 -19.20 -27.04
C ARG A 124 5.30 -18.49 -26.20
N ARG A 125 5.68 -18.03 -25.01
CA ARG A 125 4.82 -17.35 -24.04
C ARG A 125 5.63 -16.36 -23.23
N VAL A 126 5.02 -15.20 -22.95
CA VAL A 126 5.51 -14.21 -22.00
C VAL A 126 4.40 -14.00 -20.98
N ALA A 127 4.71 -14.17 -19.70
CA ALA A 127 3.78 -13.86 -18.62
C ALA A 127 3.80 -12.35 -18.37
N LEU A 128 2.63 -11.72 -18.38
CA LEU A 128 2.49 -10.28 -18.22
C LEU A 128 1.24 -9.97 -17.39
N ALA A 129 1.32 -8.95 -16.53
CA ALA A 129 0.15 -8.43 -15.84
C ALA A 129 -0.83 -7.78 -16.83
N GLU A 130 -2.13 -7.74 -16.52
CA GLU A 130 -3.17 -7.21 -17.43
C GLU A 130 -2.78 -5.82 -17.99
N PRO A 131 -2.42 -5.73 -19.28
CA PRO A 131 -1.83 -4.53 -19.86
C PRO A 131 -2.77 -3.32 -19.90
N ALA A 132 -4.09 -3.54 -19.85
CA ALA A 132 -5.07 -2.46 -19.84
C ALA A 132 -5.25 -1.80 -18.47
N ALA A 133 -4.89 -2.48 -17.38
CA ALA A 133 -5.30 -2.04 -16.05
C ALA A 133 -4.18 -2.04 -15.02
N VAL A 134 -3.40 -3.12 -14.93
CA VAL A 134 -2.44 -3.32 -13.83
C VAL A 134 -1.17 -2.52 -14.12
N PRO A 135 -0.64 -1.72 -13.17
CA PRO A 135 0.51 -0.84 -13.42
C PRO A 135 1.68 -1.49 -14.14
N ALA A 136 2.15 -2.65 -13.66
CA ALA A 136 3.25 -3.39 -14.30
C ALA A 136 2.96 -3.78 -15.77
N GLY A 137 1.71 -4.12 -16.09
CA GLY A 137 1.28 -4.42 -17.46
C GLY A 137 1.16 -3.17 -18.33
N VAL A 138 0.67 -2.06 -17.76
CA VAL A 138 0.59 -0.76 -18.45
C VAL A 138 2.00 -0.28 -18.81
N TYR A 139 2.95 -0.33 -17.88
CA TYR A 139 4.34 0.04 -18.15
C TYR A 139 4.97 -0.82 -19.24
N ALA A 140 4.66 -2.12 -19.28
CA ALA A 140 5.17 -3.01 -20.30
C ALA A 140 4.68 -2.72 -21.71
N LYS A 141 3.54 -2.03 -21.90
CA LYS A 141 3.07 -1.62 -23.24
C LYS A 141 3.99 -0.60 -23.90
N ALA A 142 4.72 0.18 -23.11
CA ALA A 142 5.62 1.21 -23.61
C ALA A 142 6.96 0.64 -24.10
N TRP A 143 7.16 -0.67 -23.98
CA TRP A 143 8.42 -1.37 -24.23
C TRP A 143 8.31 -2.35 -25.39
#